data_AF-A0A3D5BAY2-F1
#
_entry.id   AF-A0A3D5BAY2-F1
#
_cell.length_a   1.000
_cell.length_b   1.000
_cell.length_c   1.000
_cell.angle_alpha   90.00
_cell.angle_beta   90.00
_cell.angle_gamma   90.00
#
_symmetry.space_group_name_H-M   'P 1'
#
loop_
_entity.id
_entity.type
_entity.pdbx_description
1 polymer ?
#
loop_
_entity_poly.entity_id
_entity_poly.type
_entity_poly.pdbx_seq_one_letter_code
_entity_poly.pdbx_strand_id
1 'polypeptide(L)'
;MEIFLFIALFFIYVLMAFAVPDLVLKRVWLLGFVSAFALTALSILFIHTGRQTVLMQENEMNWYYFLYLFGSMSVILGIINLWIYRKGVLRLFSKSSSIEDEEG
;
A
#
# COMPACT_ATOMS: atom_id res chain seq x y z
N MET A 1 -16.51 8.96 -5.10
CA MET A 1 -16.58 7.51 -5.39
C MET A 1 -15.54 6.71 -4.60
N GLU A 2 -14.44 7.30 -4.11
CA GLU A 2 -13.41 6.55 -3.37
C GLU A 2 -13.86 6.01 -2.00
N ILE A 3 -14.84 6.64 -1.35
CA ILE A 3 -15.38 6.18 -0.04
C ILE A 3 -15.98 4.78 -0.13
N PHE A 4 -16.65 4.45 -1.24
CA PHE A 4 -17.21 3.11 -1.45
C PHE A 4 -16.12 2.05 -1.61
N LEU A 5 -15.02 2.39 -2.29
CA LEU A 5 -13.84 1.51 -2.39
C LEU A 5 -13.19 1.30 -1.02
N PHE A 6 -13.10 2.35 -0.21
CA PHE A 6 -12.54 2.27 1.14
C PHE A 6 -13.38 1.37 2.05
N ILE A 7 -14.71 1.53 2.00
CA ILE A 7 -15.67 0.69 2.72
C ILE A 7 -15.64 -0.76 2.22
N ALA A 8 -15.58 -0.97 0.91
CA ALA A 8 -15.47 -2.31 0.34
C ALA A 8 -14.17 -3.00 0.76
N LEU A 9 -13.06 -2.28 0.80
CA LEU A 9 -11.76 -2.79 1.22
C LEU A 9 -11.74 -3.15 2.71
N PHE A 10 -12.40 -2.35 3.56
CA PHE A 10 -12.62 -2.70 4.96
C PHE A 10 -13.50 -3.96 5.10
N PHE A 11 -14.56 -4.07 4.32
CA PHE A 11 -15.46 -5.23 4.35
C PHE A 11 -14.74 -6.51 3.91
N ILE A 12 -13.92 -6.42 2.85
CA ILE A 12 -13.06 -7.52 2.40
C ILE A 12 -12.05 -7.90 3.48
N TYR A 13 -11.43 -6.93 4.16
CA TYR A 13 -10.52 -7.21 5.28
C TYR A 13 -11.20 -8.03 6.39
N VAL A 14 -12.42 -7.65 6.78
CA VAL A 14 -13.19 -8.36 7.81
C VAL A 14 -13.57 -9.77 7.36
N LEU A 15 -14.03 -9.93 6.10
CA LEU A 15 -14.35 -11.23 5.52
C LEU A 15 -13.12 -12.15 5.47
N MET A 16 -11.99 -11.61 5.02
CA MET A 16 -10.75 -12.36 4.88
C MET A 16 -10.18 -12.74 6.25
N ALA A 17 -10.32 -11.88 7.27
CA ALA A 17 -9.92 -12.18 8.64
C ALA A 17 -10.71 -13.35 9.26
N PHE A 18 -11.97 -13.56 8.85
CA PHE A 18 -12.78 -14.69 9.32
C PHE A 18 -12.56 -15.97 8.51
N ALA A 19 -12.35 -15.85 7.20
CA ALA A 19 -12.33 -16.99 6.29
C ALA A 19 -10.94 -17.59 6.06
N VAL A 20 -9.86 -16.84 6.33
CA VAL A 20 -8.50 -17.19 5.89
C VAL A 20 -7.53 -17.25 7.07
N PRO A 21 -6.66 -18.28 7.16
CA PRO A 21 -5.66 -18.37 8.22
C PRO A 21 -4.66 -17.20 8.19
N ASP A 22 -4.22 -16.74 9.37
CA ASP A 22 -3.40 -15.53 9.58
C ASP A 22 -2.14 -15.43 8.69
N LEU A 23 -1.56 -16.57 8.33
CA LEU A 23 -0.36 -16.63 7.48
C LEU A 23 -0.68 -16.24 6.03
N VAL A 24 -1.84 -16.69 5.53
CA VAL A 24 -2.28 -16.39 4.16
C VAL A 24 -2.79 -14.96 4.08
N LEU A 25 -3.47 -14.47 5.13
CA LEU A 25 -3.86 -13.06 5.27
C LEU A 25 -2.64 -12.13 5.06
N LYS A 26 -1.57 -12.35 5.84
CA LYS A 26 -0.33 -11.57 5.74
C LYS A 26 0.28 -11.56 4.34
N ARG A 27 0.35 -12.73 3.68
CA ARG A 27 0.91 -12.84 2.33
C ARG A 27 0.08 -12.10 1.29
N VAL A 28 -1.24 -12.22 1.36
CA VAL A 28 -2.15 -11.59 0.39
C VAL A 28 -2.09 -10.06 0.50
N TRP A 29 -2.13 -9.51 1.72
CA TRP A 29 -2.02 -8.06 1.92
C TRP A 29 -0.65 -7.50 1.53
N LEU A 30 0.42 -8.28 1.73
CA LEU A 30 1.76 -7.89 1.29
C LEU A 30 1.88 -7.91 -0.24
N LEU A 31 1.37 -8.95 -0.91
CA LEU A 31 1.32 -8.99 -2.38
C LEU A 31 0.46 -7.88 -2.98
N GLY A 32 -0.68 -7.57 -2.34
CA GLY A 32 -1.53 -6.44 -2.71
C GLY A 32 -0.78 -5.11 -2.64
N PHE A 33 0.00 -4.89 -1.57
CA PHE A 33 0.82 -3.69 -1.44
C PHE A 33 1.93 -3.61 -2.49
N VAL A 34 2.70 -4.68 -2.69
CA VAL A 34 3.79 -4.71 -3.68
C VAL A 34 3.26 -4.46 -5.10
N SER A 35 2.11 -5.06 -5.45
CA SER A 35 1.49 -4.84 -6.75
C SER A 35 0.98 -3.40 -6.93
N ALA A 36 0.31 -2.83 -5.93
CA ALA A 36 -0.12 -1.43 -5.96
C ALA A 36 1.06 -0.46 -6.07
N PHE A 37 2.16 -0.74 -5.35
CA PHE A 37 3.38 0.05 -5.43
C PHE A 37 4.04 -0.04 -6.81
N ALA A 38 4.13 -1.24 -7.40
CA ALA A 38 4.67 -1.44 -8.74
C ALA A 38 3.85 -0.70 -9.81
N LEU A 39 2.52 -0.72 -9.73
CA LEU A 39 1.63 0.03 -10.63
C LEU A 39 1.77 1.55 -10.46
N THR A 40 2.00 2.01 -9.24
CA THR A 40 2.30 3.42 -8.96
C THR A 40 3.61 3.83 -9.62
N ALA A 41 4.67 3.04 -9.47
CA ALA A 41 5.96 3.28 -10.12
C ALA A 41 5.86 3.26 -11.66
N LEU A 42 5.09 2.33 -12.22
CA LEU A 42 4.80 2.28 -13.65
C LEU A 42 4.08 3.54 -14.12
N SER A 43 3.10 4.02 -13.36
CA SER A 43 2.38 5.26 -13.65
C SER A 43 3.33 6.48 -13.67
N ILE A 44 4.24 6.57 -12.69
CA ILE A 44 5.28 7.63 -12.65
C ILE A 44 6.20 7.56 -13.88
N LEU A 45 6.65 6.36 -14.24
CA LEU A 45 7.54 6.14 -15.39
C LEU A 45 6.89 6.57 -16.71
N PHE A 46 5.61 6.24 -16.90
CA PHE A 46 4.84 6.63 -18.07
C PHE A 46 4.59 8.14 -18.12
N ILE A 47 4.25 8.78 -16.99
CA ILE A 47 4.10 10.25 -16.91
C ILE A 47 5.43 10.93 -17.27
N HIS A 48 6.55 10.43 -16.73
CA HIS A 48 7.87 10.97 -16.99
C HIS A 48 8.29 10.83 -18.46
N THR A 49 8.08 9.64 -19.05
CA THR A 49 8.46 9.35 -20.44
C THR A 49 7.55 10.06 -21.45
N GLY A 50 6.26 10.16 -21.17
CA GLY A 50 5.28 10.78 -22.05
C GLY A 50 5.25 12.31 -21.99
N ARG A 51 5.99 12.95 -21.08
CA ARG A 51 5.90 14.38 -20.75
C ARG A 51 4.44 14.86 -20.65
N GLN A 52 3.53 14.00 -20.20
CA GLN A 52 2.10 14.33 -20.08
C GLN A 52 1.97 15.50 -19.11
N THR A 53 1.43 16.62 -19.59
CA THR A 53 1.12 17.76 -18.74
C THR A 53 -0.26 17.58 -18.12
N VAL A 54 -0.47 18.12 -16.92
CA VAL A 54 -1.70 17.96 -16.11
C VAL A 54 -2.98 18.45 -16.83
N LEU A 55 -2.84 19.18 -17.95
CA LEU A 55 -3.92 19.94 -18.59
C LEU A 55 -4.37 19.43 -19.96
N MET A 56 -3.87 18.29 -20.48
CA MET A 56 -4.21 17.91 -21.86
C MET A 56 -5.22 16.78 -22.00
N GLN A 57 -6.38 17.22 -22.50
CA GLN A 57 -7.37 16.55 -23.34
C GLN A 57 -8.22 15.44 -22.68
N GLU A 58 -9.51 15.74 -22.51
CA GLU A 58 -10.57 14.86 -21.95
C GLU A 58 -10.77 13.53 -22.72
N ASN A 59 -10.03 13.32 -23.81
CA ASN A 59 -10.15 12.17 -24.71
C ASN A 59 -8.95 11.19 -24.62
N GLU A 60 -7.92 11.49 -23.82
CA GLU A 60 -6.78 10.58 -23.61
C GLU A 60 -6.77 9.97 -22.21
N MET A 61 -6.39 8.69 -22.13
CA MET A 61 -6.31 7.95 -20.87
C MET A 61 -5.20 8.55 -20.00
N ASN A 62 -5.60 9.37 -19.02
CA ASN A 62 -4.67 10.16 -18.24
C ASN A 62 -4.02 9.31 -17.12
N TRP A 63 -2.71 9.05 -17.24
CA TRP A 63 -1.92 8.29 -16.27
C TRP A 63 -1.84 8.97 -14.89
N TYR A 64 -2.16 10.26 -14.77
CA TYR A 64 -2.26 10.92 -13.47
C TYR A 64 -3.42 10.36 -12.63
N TYR A 65 -4.55 9.96 -13.24
CA TYR A 65 -5.64 9.34 -12.48
C TYR A 65 -5.25 7.97 -11.94
N PHE A 66 -4.54 7.19 -12.74
CA PHE A 66 -3.95 5.92 -12.30
C PHE A 66 -2.92 6.12 -11.19
N LEU A 67 -2.05 7.12 -11.32
CA LEU A 67 -1.11 7.48 -10.25
C LEU A 67 -1.83 7.84 -8.96
N TYR A 68 -2.90 8.64 -9.04
CA TYR A 68 -3.66 9.06 -7.86
C TYR A 68 -4.40 7.89 -7.20
N LEU A 69 -5.03 7.04 -8.01
CA LEU A 69 -5.79 5.88 -7.53
C LEU A 69 -4.87 4.80 -6.95
N PHE A 70 -3.82 4.40 -7.69
CA PHE A 70 -2.89 3.37 -7.22
C PHE A 70 -1.93 3.88 -6.15
N GLY A 71 -1.55 5.16 -6.20
CA GLY A 71 -0.76 5.81 -5.15
C GLY A 71 -1.53 5.88 -3.83
N SER A 72 -2.79 6.34 -3.83
CA SER A 72 -3.62 6.34 -2.63
C SER A 72 -3.87 4.92 -2.09
N MET A 73 -4.15 3.96 -2.97
CA MET A 73 -4.27 2.54 -2.59
C MET A 73 -2.98 1.98 -1.98
N SER A 74 -1.81 2.33 -2.54
CA SER A 74 -0.51 1.92 -2.00
C SER A 74 -0.29 2.44 -0.58
N VAL A 75 -0.64 3.70 -0.31
CA VAL A 75 -0.56 4.28 1.05
C VAL A 75 -1.46 3.52 2.03
N ILE A 76 -2.71 3.26 1.65
CA ILE A 76 -3.69 2.55 2.49
C ILE A 76 -3.22 1.11 2.78
N LEU A 77 -2.79 0.40 1.74
CA LEU A 77 -2.23 -0.96 1.85
C LEU A 77 -0.95 -0.97 2.69
N GLY A 78 -0.14 0.08 2.63
CA GLY A 78 1.04 0.27 3.47
C GLY A 78 0.68 0.40 4.94
N ILE A 79 -0.33 1.21 5.28
CA ILE A 79 -0.83 1.37 6.66
C ILE A 79 -1.38 0.04 7.19
N ILE A 80 -2.16 -0.68 6.37
CA ILE A 80 -2.71 -1.99 6.75
C ILE A 80 -1.58 -3.00 7.00
N ASN A 81 -0.56 -3.06 6.13
CA ASN A 81 0.59 -3.93 6.35
C ASN A 81 1.36 -3.53 7.62
N LEU A 82 1.60 -2.25 7.86
CA LEU A 82 2.25 -1.78 9.09
C LEU A 82 1.47 -2.24 10.34
N TRP A 83 0.14 -2.17 10.29
CA TRP A 83 -0.73 -2.60 11.38
C TRP A 83 -0.68 -4.12 11.61
N ILE A 84 -0.69 -4.92 10.53
CA ILE A 84 -0.60 -6.39 10.59
C ILE A 84 0.76 -6.82 11.16
N TYR A 85 1.84 -6.14 10.78
CA TYR A 85 3.21 -6.41 11.23
C TYR A 85 3.63 -5.63 12.48
N ARG A 86 2.73 -4.88 13.12
CA ARG A 86 3.05 -3.95 14.23
C ARG A 86 3.88 -4.59 15.35
N LYS A 87 3.57 -5.85 15.72
CA LYS A 87 4.32 -6.58 16.76
C LYS A 87 5.75 -6.96 16.32
N GLY A 88 5.96 -7.20 15.03
CA GLY A 88 7.28 -7.48 14.46
C GLY A 88 8.14 -6.22 14.33
N VAL A 89 7.53 -5.12 13.88
CA VAL A 89 8.20 -3.81 13.77
C VAL A 89 8.57 -3.26 15.14
N LEU A 90 7.65 -3.33 16.12
CA LEU A 90 7.93 -2.94 17.51
C LEU A 90 9.06 -3.79 18.12
N ARG A 91 9.14 -5.08 17.78
CA ARG A 91 10.23 -5.96 18.26
C ARG A 91 11.57 -5.65 17.59
N LEU A 92 11.59 -5.22 16.33
CA LEU A 92 12.82 -4.75 15.66
C LEU A 92 13.31 -3.44 16.27
N PHE A 93 12.39 -2.50 16.53
CA PHE A 93 12.71 -1.22 17.19
C PHE A 93 13.09 -1.38 18.66
N SER A 94 12.46 -2.29 19.41
CA SER A 94 12.86 -2.56 20.79
C SER A 94 14.19 -3.31 20.86
N LYS A 95 14.50 -4.17 19.87
CA LYS A 95 15.79 -4.85 19.81
C LYS A 95 16.93 -3.89 19.46
N SER A 96 16.69 -2.84 18.67
CA SER A 96 17.70 -1.79 18.46
C SER A 96 17.93 -0.94 19.72
N SER A 97 16.89 -0.67 20.52
CA SER A 97 17.07 0.07 21.78
C SER A 97 17.68 -0.75 22.91
N SER A 98 17.68 -2.09 22.81
CA SER A 98 18.26 -2.96 23.86
C SER A 98 19.76 -3.21 23.67
N ILE A 99 20.33 -2.87 22.51
CA ILE A 99 21.76 -3.08 22.21
C ILE A 99 22.61 -1.88 22.67
N GLU A 100 22.01 -0.69 22.85
CA GLU A 100 22.71 0.50 23.34
C GLU A 100 22.89 0.51 24.88
N ASP A 101 22.19 -0.35 25.62
CA ASP A 101 22.23 -0.38 27.10
C ASP A 101 23.15 -1.46 27.70
N GLU A 102 23.87 -2.25 26.88
CA GLU A 102 24.81 -3.29 27.34
C GLU A 102 26.32 -2.91 27.23
N GLU A 103 26.64 -1.66 26.87
CA GLU A 103 28.03 -1.13 26.90
C GLU A 103 28.19 0.00 27.94
N GLY A 104 27.71 -0.21 29.17
CA GLY A 104 27.91 0.67 30.33
C GLY A 104 28.77 0.04 31.41
#